data_AF-A0A938EBC3-F1
#
_entry.id   AF-A0A938EBC3-F1
#
_cell.length_a   1.000
_cell.length_b   1.000
_cell.length_c   1.000
_cell.angle_alpha   90.00
_cell.angle_beta   90.00
_cell.angle_gamma   90.00
#
_symmetry.space_group_name_H-M   'P 1'
#
loop_
_entity.id
_entity.type
_entity.pdbx_description
1 polymer ?
#
loop_
_entity_poly.entity_id
_entity_poly.type
_entity_poly.pdbx_seq_one_letter_code
_entity_poly.pdbx_strand_id
1 'polypeptide(L)'
;AAPETQALFEALPRRLEATGARPRAVELPDDFRGIADDQGTIWTYEIARCLADEHGRHRDRIRGVPLRQMLDAGAAMDVAEVDEARARVAACRAGLPDAFHGLDALLVPAAPGEAPALAATGDPILNRVWSALGGPAVAVPAGWGPSGLPLAVQVVGRPGDDARVLAAAAWVASALRPA
;
A
#
# COMPACT_ATOMS: atom_id res chain seq x y z
N ALA A 1 0.23 12.77 -0.74
CA ALA A 1 1.69 12.59 -0.93
C ALA A 1 2.39 13.94 -0.84
N ALA A 2 3.64 13.96 -0.39
CA ALA A 2 4.52 15.12 -0.36
C ALA A 2 4.90 15.57 -1.79
N PRO A 3 5.29 16.84 -1.98
CA PRO A 3 5.52 17.41 -3.31
C PRO A 3 6.53 16.66 -4.17
N GLU A 4 7.62 16.16 -3.58
CA GLU A 4 8.66 15.41 -4.29
C GLU A 4 8.16 14.07 -4.84
N THR A 5 7.24 13.41 -4.12
CA THR A 5 6.62 12.17 -4.59
C THR A 5 5.60 12.46 -5.69
N GLN A 6 4.83 13.54 -5.57
CA GLN A 6 3.91 13.98 -6.61
C GLN A 6 4.67 14.30 -7.91
N ALA A 7 5.70 15.14 -7.83
CA ALA A 7 6.50 15.54 -8.97
C ALA A 7 7.17 14.34 -9.67
N LEU A 8 7.71 13.39 -8.88
CA LEU A 8 8.27 12.15 -9.43
C LEU A 8 7.21 11.34 -10.18
N PHE A 9 6.02 11.19 -9.61
CA PHE A 9 4.96 10.39 -10.19
C PHE A 9 4.36 11.07 -11.44
N GLU A 10 4.21 12.39 -11.45
CA GLU A 10 3.78 13.17 -12.61
C GLU A 10 4.76 13.09 -13.80
N ALA A 11 6.06 12.98 -13.52
CA ALA A 11 7.08 12.83 -14.55
C ALA A 11 7.19 11.39 -15.10
N LEU A 12 6.63 10.40 -14.40
CA LEU A 12 6.80 8.98 -14.69
C LEU A 12 6.26 8.54 -16.07
N PRO A 13 5.06 8.96 -16.52
CA PRO A 13 4.52 8.54 -17.81
C PRO A 13 5.47 8.83 -18.97
N ARG A 14 6.00 10.06 -19.05
CA ARG A 14 6.93 10.47 -20.11
C ARG A 14 8.20 9.63 -20.14
N ARG A 15 8.73 9.26 -18.98
CA ARG A 15 9.93 8.42 -18.86
C ARG A 15 9.68 7.00 -19.38
N LEU A 16 8.50 6.45 -19.11
CA LEU A 16 8.13 5.09 -19.53
C LEU A 16 7.66 5.02 -21.00
N GLU A 17 7.08 6.09 -21.53
CA GLU A 17 6.75 6.19 -22.97
C GLU A 17 8.00 6.06 -23.84
N ALA A 18 9.12 6.67 -23.41
CA ALA A 18 10.40 6.58 -24.11
C ALA A 18 10.95 5.14 -24.22
N THR A 19 10.45 4.22 -23.40
CA THR A 19 10.82 2.80 -23.41
C THR A 19 9.75 1.91 -24.04
N GLY A 20 8.68 2.49 -24.61
CA GLY A 20 7.62 1.79 -25.34
C GLY A 20 6.38 1.44 -24.52
N ALA A 21 6.28 1.86 -23.25
CA ALA A 21 5.03 1.70 -22.50
C ALA A 21 3.94 2.64 -23.01
N ARG A 22 2.69 2.29 -22.67
CA ARG A 22 1.50 3.08 -22.92
C ARG A 22 0.85 3.44 -21.57
N PRO A 23 1.47 4.31 -20.77
CA PRO A 23 0.89 4.72 -19.50
C PRO A 23 -0.44 5.42 -19.75
N ARG A 24 -1.43 5.12 -18.91
CA ARG A 24 -2.71 5.82 -18.88
C ARG A 24 -3.10 6.11 -17.45
N ALA A 25 -3.68 7.28 -17.22
CA ALA A 25 -4.31 7.57 -15.94
C ALA A 25 -5.53 6.64 -15.78
N VAL A 26 -5.70 6.10 -14.57
CA VAL A 26 -6.79 5.22 -14.21
C VAL A 26 -7.34 5.69 -12.89
N GLU A 27 -8.66 5.85 -12.84
CA GLU A 27 -9.40 6.03 -11.61
C GLU A 27 -9.96 4.68 -11.20
N LEU A 28 -9.72 4.29 -9.95
CA LEU A 28 -10.40 3.12 -9.38
C LEU A 28 -11.88 3.48 -9.17
N PRO A 29 -12.80 2.49 -9.29
CA PRO A 29 -14.22 2.73 -8.99
C PRO A 29 -14.42 3.31 -7.59
N ASP A 30 -15.49 4.09 -7.41
CA ASP A 30 -15.80 4.76 -6.13
C ASP A 30 -15.90 3.78 -4.95
N ASP A 31 -16.31 2.53 -5.20
CA ASP A 31 -16.38 1.48 -4.19
C ASP A 31 -15.03 1.16 -3.53
N PHE A 32 -13.90 1.46 -4.20
CA PHE A 32 -12.55 1.29 -3.64
C PHE A 32 -12.16 2.39 -2.65
N ARG A 33 -12.98 3.44 -2.52
CA ARG A 33 -12.76 4.52 -1.57
C ARG A 33 -12.89 3.99 -0.14
N GLY A 34 -11.95 4.36 0.73
CA GLY A 34 -11.95 3.94 2.13
C GLY A 34 -11.38 2.54 2.39
N ILE A 35 -10.95 1.79 1.37
CA ILE A 35 -10.35 0.46 1.56
C ILE A 35 -9.11 0.47 2.45
N ALA A 36 -8.33 1.56 2.43
CA ALA A 36 -7.19 1.71 3.34
C ALA A 36 -7.62 1.84 4.81
N ASP A 37 -8.77 2.46 5.06
CA ASP A 37 -9.33 2.62 6.40
C ASP A 37 -9.97 1.31 6.87
N ASP A 38 -10.71 0.63 5.99
CA ASP A 38 -11.25 -0.70 6.26
C ASP A 38 -10.14 -1.71 6.61
N GLN A 39 -9.02 -1.66 5.89
CA GLN A 39 -7.84 -2.46 6.23
C GLN A 39 -7.31 -2.13 7.63
N GLY A 40 -7.27 -0.85 8.00
CA GLY A 40 -6.87 -0.40 9.33
C GLY A 40 -7.80 -0.92 10.43
N THR A 41 -9.11 -0.86 10.19
CA THR A 41 -10.16 -1.41 11.06
C THR A 41 -9.96 -2.91 11.28
N ILE A 42 -9.86 -3.68 10.19
CA ILE A 42 -9.67 -5.14 10.23
C ILE A 42 -8.38 -5.48 10.98
N TRP A 43 -7.27 -4.83 10.62
CA TRP A 43 -5.97 -5.15 11.21
C TRP A 43 -5.92 -4.83 12.71
N THR A 44 -6.49 -3.68 13.13
CA THR A 44 -6.54 -3.29 14.55
C THR A 44 -7.37 -4.29 15.36
N TYR A 45 -8.50 -4.73 14.83
CA TYR A 45 -9.33 -5.76 15.46
C TYR A 45 -8.61 -7.11 15.57
N GLU A 46 -7.92 -7.52 14.50
CA GLU A 46 -7.27 -8.84 14.42
C GLU A 46 -6.00 -8.91 15.26
N ILE A 47 -5.16 -7.88 15.24
CA ILE A 47 -3.91 -7.87 16.02
C ILE A 47 -4.17 -7.93 17.52
N ALA A 48 -5.24 -7.29 18.00
CA ALA A 48 -5.67 -7.37 19.40
C ALA A 48 -6.03 -8.80 19.83
N ARG A 49 -6.62 -9.60 18.93
CA ARG A 49 -6.96 -11.01 19.17
C ARG A 49 -5.75 -11.91 19.04
N CYS A 50 -4.91 -11.68 18.03
CA CYS A 50 -3.67 -12.43 17.82
C CYS A 50 -2.71 -12.29 19.00
N LEU A 51 -2.68 -11.13 19.66
CA LEU A 51 -1.80 -10.83 20.80
C LEU A 51 -2.54 -10.79 22.14
N ALA A 52 -3.71 -11.43 22.24
CA ALA A 52 -4.54 -11.36 23.45
C ALA A 52 -3.84 -11.94 24.70
N ASP A 53 -3.09 -13.04 24.55
CA ASP A 53 -2.37 -13.66 25.67
C ASP A 53 -1.20 -12.78 26.14
N GLU A 54 -0.38 -12.31 25.20
CA GLU A 54 0.75 -11.42 25.47
C GLU A 54 0.28 -10.12 26.11
N HIS A 55 -0.81 -9.53 25.60
CA HIS A 55 -1.37 -8.30 26.14
C HIS A 55 -1.97 -8.51 27.53
N GLY A 56 -2.66 -9.64 27.76
CA GLY A 56 -3.26 -9.94 29.05
C GLY A 56 -2.24 -10.29 30.15
N ARG A 57 -1.22 -11.07 29.81
CA ARG A 57 -0.27 -11.64 30.80
C ARG A 57 1.06 -10.90 30.89
N HIS A 58 1.43 -10.21 29.81
CA HIS A 58 2.76 -9.62 29.64
C HIS A 58 2.70 -8.19 29.10
N ARG A 59 1.62 -7.45 29.39
CA ARG A 59 1.39 -6.07 28.93
C ARG A 59 2.61 -5.16 29.04
N ASP A 60 3.29 -5.18 30.18
CA ASP A 60 4.45 -4.31 30.46
C ASP A 60 5.70 -4.68 29.65
N ARG A 61 5.74 -5.89 29.07
CA ARG A 61 6.81 -6.35 28.19
C ARG A 61 6.57 -5.97 26.73
N ILE A 62 5.34 -5.62 26.35
CA ILE A 62 5.02 -5.08 25.02
C ILE A 62 5.59 -3.67 24.93
N ARG A 63 6.69 -3.51 24.20
CA ARG A 63 7.36 -2.20 24.05
C ARG A 63 6.54 -1.29 23.13
N GLY A 64 6.41 -0.03 23.54
CA GLY A 64 5.71 1.01 22.79
C GLY A 64 4.29 1.26 23.30
N VAL A 65 4.06 2.48 23.80
CA VAL A 65 2.73 2.97 24.17
C VAL A 65 1.74 2.85 23.00
N PRO A 66 2.10 3.18 21.74
CA PRO A 66 1.16 3.11 20.62
C PRO A 66 0.60 1.71 20.38
N LEU A 67 1.45 0.67 20.43
CA LEU A 67 1.01 -0.71 20.25
C LEU A 67 0.03 -1.12 21.34
N ARG A 68 0.34 -0.86 22.63
CA ARG A 68 -0.57 -1.21 23.73
C ARG A 68 -1.93 -0.52 23.62
N GLN A 69 -1.96 0.77 23.28
CA GLN A 69 -3.21 1.52 23.08
C GLN A 69 -4.05 0.96 21.93
N MET A 70 -3.38 0.52 20.87
CA MET A 70 -4.03 -0.09 19.72
C MET A 70 -4.58 -1.49 20.01
N LEU A 71 -3.89 -2.29 20.84
CA LEU A 71 -4.44 -3.56 21.33
C LEU A 71 -5.67 -3.34 22.23
N ASP A 72 -5.62 -2.33 23.12
CA ASP A 72 -6.77 -1.92 23.94
C ASP A 72 -7.95 -1.48 23.06
N ALA A 73 -7.69 -0.67 22.02
CA ALA A 73 -8.72 -0.23 21.08
C ALA A 73 -9.32 -1.40 20.30
N GLY A 74 -8.48 -2.27 19.71
CA GLY A 74 -8.94 -3.43 18.93
C GLY A 74 -9.72 -4.47 19.74
N ALA A 75 -9.43 -4.59 21.04
CA ALA A 75 -10.20 -5.43 21.96
C ALA A 75 -11.60 -4.86 22.24
N ALA A 76 -11.77 -3.54 22.17
CA ALA A 76 -13.02 -2.83 22.45
C ALA A 76 -13.90 -2.58 21.20
N MET A 77 -13.42 -2.90 20.00
CA MET A 77 -14.15 -2.67 18.74
C MET A 77 -15.42 -3.52 18.63
N ASP A 78 -16.46 -2.94 18.01
CA ASP A 78 -17.67 -3.68 17.63
C ASP A 78 -17.35 -4.65 16.48
N VAL A 79 -17.81 -5.89 16.64
CA VAL A 79 -17.64 -6.93 15.62
C VAL A 79 -18.44 -6.60 14.36
N ALA A 80 -19.60 -5.96 14.49
CA ALA A 80 -20.44 -5.62 13.35
C ALA A 80 -19.73 -4.65 12.39
N GLU A 81 -19.09 -3.60 12.92
CA GLU A 81 -18.31 -2.63 12.13
C GLU A 81 -17.15 -3.30 11.37
N VAL A 82 -16.51 -4.29 12.00
CA VAL A 82 -15.39 -5.03 11.40
C VAL A 82 -15.86 -5.98 10.32
N ASP A 83 -17.00 -6.65 10.52
CA ASP A 83 -17.58 -7.53 9.51
C ASP A 83 -18.07 -6.74 8.29
N GLU A 84 -18.60 -5.53 8.48
CA GLU A 84 -18.89 -4.61 7.38
C GLU A 84 -17.63 -4.20 6.60
N ALA A 85 -16.54 -3.87 7.30
CA ALA A 85 -15.26 -3.57 6.66
C ALA A 85 -14.72 -4.76 5.85
N ARG A 86 -14.82 -5.98 6.40
CA ARG A 86 -14.45 -7.22 5.68
C ARG A 86 -15.30 -7.43 4.43
N ALA A 87 -16.60 -7.18 4.51
CA ALA A 87 -17.50 -7.31 3.37
C ALA A 87 -17.14 -6.33 2.25
N ARG A 88 -16.83 -5.06 2.58
CA ARG A 88 -16.36 -4.06 1.60
C ARG A 88 -15.03 -4.45 0.95
N VAL A 89 -14.05 -4.90 1.73
CA VAL A 89 -12.76 -5.38 1.21
C VAL A 89 -12.95 -6.59 0.30
N ALA A 90 -13.81 -7.54 0.68
CA ALA A 90 -14.10 -8.72 -0.14
C ALA A 90 -14.78 -8.35 -1.48
N ALA A 91 -15.73 -7.41 -1.46
CA ALA A 91 -16.38 -6.90 -2.66
C ALA A 91 -15.37 -6.22 -3.60
N CYS A 92 -14.51 -5.34 -3.07
CA CYS A 92 -13.48 -4.68 -3.87
C CYS A 92 -12.44 -5.65 -4.42
N ARG A 93 -12.05 -6.67 -3.65
CA ARG A 93 -11.16 -7.73 -4.14
C ARG A 93 -11.79 -8.48 -5.30
N ALA A 94 -13.10 -8.78 -5.24
CA ALA A 94 -13.82 -9.43 -6.32
C ALA A 94 -13.93 -8.55 -7.58
N GLY A 95 -14.06 -7.23 -7.43
CA GLY A 95 -14.09 -6.26 -8.53
C GLY A 95 -12.72 -5.85 -9.07
N LEU A 96 -11.62 -6.23 -8.41
CA LEU A 96 -10.26 -5.83 -8.81
C LEU A 96 -9.87 -6.24 -10.24
N PRO A 97 -10.22 -7.44 -10.76
CA PRO A 97 -9.90 -7.81 -12.14
C PRO A 97 -10.45 -6.83 -13.17
N ASP A 98 -11.64 -6.26 -12.94
CA ASP A 98 -12.27 -5.29 -13.83
C ASP A 98 -11.57 -3.94 -13.79
N ALA A 99 -11.10 -3.51 -12.61
CA ALA A 99 -10.26 -2.32 -12.46
C ALA A 99 -8.93 -2.42 -13.23
N PHE A 100 -8.46 -3.66 -13.48
CA PHE A 100 -7.28 -3.95 -14.29
C PHE A 100 -7.58 -4.19 -15.78
N HIS A 101 -8.83 -4.01 -16.24
CA HIS A 101 -9.21 -4.30 -17.61
C HIS A 101 -8.34 -3.49 -18.60
N GLY A 102 -7.60 -4.20 -19.46
CA GLY A 102 -6.67 -3.58 -20.41
C GLY A 102 -5.39 -3.00 -19.79
N LEU A 103 -4.99 -3.48 -18.60
CA LEU A 103 -3.73 -3.13 -17.94
C LEU A 103 -2.91 -4.38 -17.64
N ASP A 104 -1.59 -4.27 -17.80
CA ASP A 104 -0.65 -5.31 -17.35
C ASP A 104 -0.31 -5.17 -15.87
N ALA A 105 -0.25 -3.92 -15.38
CA ALA A 105 0.02 -3.54 -14.01
C ALA A 105 -0.50 -2.11 -13.73
N LEU A 106 -0.69 -1.80 -12.46
CA LEU A 106 -0.85 -0.44 -11.98
C LEU A 106 0.50 0.08 -11.47
N LEU A 107 0.75 1.36 -11.69
CA LEU A 107 1.85 2.10 -11.06
C LEU A 107 1.27 3.08 -10.07
N VAL A 108 1.78 3.08 -8.85
CA VAL A 108 1.38 4.00 -7.78
C VAL A 108 2.60 4.45 -6.97
N PRO A 109 2.53 5.54 -6.19
CA PRO A 109 3.64 5.88 -5.30
C PRO A 109 3.78 4.84 -4.18
N ALA A 110 5.01 4.45 -3.82
CA ALA A 110 5.26 3.43 -2.81
C ALA A 110 5.16 3.96 -1.36
N ALA A 111 5.33 5.27 -1.17
CA ALA A 111 5.21 5.95 0.11
C ALA A 111 4.74 7.39 -0.12
N PRO A 112 4.17 8.07 0.90
CA PRO A 112 3.77 9.46 0.75
C PRO A 112 4.93 10.43 0.45
N GLY A 113 6.18 10.10 0.82
CA GLY A 113 7.33 11.00 0.75
C GLY A 113 8.64 10.26 1.05
N GLU A 114 9.71 11.05 1.23
CA GLU A 114 10.97 10.54 1.79
C GLU A 114 10.76 9.87 3.16
N ALA A 115 11.70 9.01 3.55
CA ALA A 115 11.67 8.40 4.88
C ALA A 115 11.68 9.50 5.96
N PRO A 116 10.78 9.42 6.96
CA PRO A 116 10.78 10.36 8.07
C PRO A 116 11.99 10.12 9.00
N ALA A 117 12.18 11.04 9.96
CA ALA A 117 13.16 10.85 11.02
C ALA A 117 12.88 9.58 11.84
N LEU A 118 13.92 9.06 12.52
CA LEU A 118 13.93 7.76 13.22
C LEU A 118 12.82 7.54 14.27
N ALA A 119 12.14 8.59 14.71
CA ALA A 119 11.02 8.49 15.66
C ALA A 119 9.73 7.93 15.03
N ALA A 120 9.63 7.91 13.70
CA ALA A 120 8.48 7.41 12.97
C ALA A 120 8.93 6.47 11.84
N THR A 121 8.04 5.56 11.43
CA THR A 121 8.28 4.62 10.34
C THR A 121 7.62 5.04 9.02
N GLY A 122 6.84 6.12 9.05
CA GLY A 122 6.06 6.62 7.92
C GLY A 122 4.60 6.18 7.96
N ASP A 123 3.81 6.75 7.06
CA ASP A 123 2.39 6.43 6.92
C ASP A 123 2.21 5.33 5.84
N PRO A 124 1.67 4.15 6.20
CA PRO A 124 1.48 3.04 5.27
C PRO A 124 0.25 3.18 4.36
N ILE A 125 -0.48 4.31 4.37
CA ILE A 125 -1.75 4.49 3.65
C ILE A 125 -1.73 3.98 2.19
N LEU A 126 -0.65 4.23 1.44
CA LEU A 126 -0.52 3.81 0.04
C LEU A 126 -0.28 2.30 -0.14
N ASN A 127 0.09 1.60 0.93
CA ASN A 127 0.38 0.16 0.96
C ASN A 127 -0.81 -0.66 1.51
N ARG A 128 -1.62 -0.05 2.39
CA ARG A 128 -2.80 -0.69 3.00
C ARG A 128 -3.79 -1.18 1.96
N VAL A 129 -4.07 -0.37 0.95
CA VAL A 129 -5.01 -0.71 -0.14
C VAL A 129 -4.64 -2.04 -0.79
N TRP A 130 -3.37 -2.19 -1.19
CA TRP A 130 -2.92 -3.39 -1.92
C TRP A 130 -2.83 -4.62 -1.03
N SER A 131 -2.47 -4.44 0.24
CA SER A 131 -2.50 -5.51 1.24
C SER A 131 -3.93 -6.01 1.46
N ALA A 132 -4.90 -5.10 1.54
CA ALA A 132 -6.32 -5.44 1.67
C ALA A 132 -6.84 -6.19 0.45
N LEU A 133 -6.47 -5.74 -0.75
CA LEU A 133 -6.94 -6.34 -1.99
C LEU A 133 -6.22 -7.65 -2.34
N GLY A 134 -5.03 -7.91 -1.77
CA GLY A 134 -4.31 -9.18 -1.90
C GLY A 134 -3.56 -9.35 -3.23
N GLY A 135 -3.31 -8.25 -3.96
CA GLY A 135 -2.52 -8.27 -5.19
C GLY A 135 -1.01 -8.20 -4.93
N PRO A 136 -0.17 -8.78 -5.81
CA PRO A 136 1.28 -8.65 -5.73
C PRO A 136 1.71 -7.19 -5.96
N ALA A 137 2.74 -6.78 -5.22
CA ALA A 137 3.20 -5.41 -5.11
C ALA A 137 4.73 -5.36 -5.01
N VAL A 138 5.40 -4.65 -5.92
CA VAL A 138 6.86 -4.54 -5.94
C VAL A 138 7.26 -3.07 -5.96
N ALA A 139 8.00 -2.64 -4.93
CA ALA A 139 8.60 -1.30 -4.89
C ALA A 139 9.84 -1.24 -5.78
N VAL A 140 9.90 -0.24 -6.66
CA VAL A 140 10.99 0.03 -7.59
C VAL A 140 11.55 1.43 -7.31
N PRO A 141 12.85 1.57 -7.00
CA PRO A 141 13.48 2.88 -6.86
C PRO A 141 13.31 3.74 -8.11
N ALA A 142 12.91 5.00 -7.93
CA ALA A 142 12.51 5.87 -9.04
C ALA A 142 13.18 7.25 -9.02
N GLY A 143 13.85 7.60 -7.93
CA GLY A 143 14.56 8.87 -7.78
C GLY A 143 14.98 9.14 -6.34
N TRP A 144 15.27 10.41 -6.08
CA TRP A 144 15.70 10.94 -4.79
C TRP A 144 14.86 12.16 -4.45
N GLY A 145 14.51 12.32 -3.18
CA GLY A 145 13.86 13.52 -2.70
C GLY A 145 14.85 14.63 -2.34
N PRO A 146 14.34 15.77 -1.83
CA PRO A 146 15.14 16.96 -1.55
C PRO A 146 16.14 16.77 -0.40
N SER A 147 15.91 15.81 0.51
CA SER A 147 16.84 15.47 1.58
C SER A 147 17.87 14.41 1.16
N GLY A 148 17.89 14.06 -0.13
CA GLY A 148 18.79 13.04 -0.67
C GLY A 148 18.40 11.61 -0.24
N LEU A 149 17.14 11.38 0.12
CA LEU A 149 16.63 10.04 0.47
C LEU A 149 15.91 9.39 -0.73
N PRO A 150 15.92 8.05 -0.85
CA PRO A 150 15.32 7.37 -1.97
C PRO A 150 13.80 7.56 -2.04
N LEU A 151 13.29 7.72 -3.26
CA LEU A 151 11.87 7.63 -3.59
C LEU A 151 11.61 6.42 -4.48
N ALA A 152 10.42 5.82 -4.37
CA ALA A 152 10.04 4.62 -5.11
C ALA A 152 8.61 4.70 -5.64
N VAL A 153 8.38 3.98 -6.73
CA VAL A 153 7.06 3.66 -7.26
C VAL A 153 6.77 2.18 -7.01
N GLN A 154 5.52 1.81 -6.90
CA GLN A 154 5.09 0.44 -6.71
C GLN A 154 4.42 -0.06 -7.98
N VAL A 155 4.86 -1.22 -8.45
CA VAL A 155 4.20 -1.99 -9.52
C VAL A 155 3.24 -2.97 -8.86
N VAL A 156 1.95 -2.85 -9.18
CA VAL A 156 0.88 -3.65 -8.57
C VAL A 156 0.16 -4.45 -9.62
N GLY A 157 -0.18 -5.70 -9.29
CA GLY A 157 -0.95 -6.59 -10.14
C GLY A 157 -2.20 -7.15 -9.47
N ARG A 158 -2.89 -8.00 -10.21
CA ARG A 158 -4.03 -8.78 -9.71
C ARG A 158 -3.54 -9.95 -8.86
N PRO A 159 -4.34 -10.42 -7.89
CA PRO A 159 -4.04 -11.65 -7.15
C PRO A 159 -3.65 -12.79 -8.10
N GLY A 160 -2.48 -13.40 -7.86
CA GLY A 160 -1.93 -14.50 -8.68
C GLY A 160 -1.07 -14.08 -9.88
N ASP A 161 -0.94 -12.79 -10.19
CA ASP A 161 -0.12 -12.29 -11.31
C ASP A 161 1.36 -12.00 -10.91
N ASP A 162 1.88 -12.64 -9.87
CA ASP A 162 3.20 -12.37 -9.27
C ASP A 162 4.33 -12.34 -10.31
N ALA A 163 4.40 -13.36 -11.18
CA ALA A 163 5.43 -13.44 -12.22
C ALA A 163 5.33 -12.27 -13.23
N ARG A 164 4.11 -11.84 -13.57
CA ARG A 164 3.89 -10.69 -14.47
C ARG A 164 4.30 -9.39 -13.79
N VAL A 165 3.95 -9.21 -12.52
CA VAL A 165 4.35 -8.02 -11.75
C VAL A 165 5.87 -7.95 -11.59
N LEU A 166 6.54 -9.07 -11.32
CA LEU A 166 8.00 -9.10 -11.25
C LEU A 166 8.65 -8.76 -12.59
N ALA A 167 8.13 -9.26 -13.71
CA ALA A 167 8.60 -8.92 -15.05
C ALA A 167 8.39 -7.42 -15.36
N ALA A 168 7.21 -6.89 -15.06
CA ALA A 168 6.91 -5.46 -15.22
C ALA A 168 7.80 -4.60 -14.32
N ALA A 169 8.02 -4.98 -13.07
CA ALA A 169 8.90 -4.28 -12.14
C ALA A 169 10.36 -4.29 -12.60
N ALA A 170 10.85 -5.40 -13.15
CA ALA A 170 12.19 -5.46 -13.72
C ALA A 170 12.34 -4.52 -14.93
N TRP A 171 11.32 -4.47 -15.79
CA TRP A 171 11.29 -3.54 -16.93
C TRP A 171 11.25 -2.07 -16.48
N VAL A 172 10.37 -1.73 -15.52
CA VAL A 172 10.28 -0.38 -14.92
C VAL A 172 11.63 -0.01 -14.28
N ALA A 173 12.24 -0.91 -13.51
CA ALA A 173 13.53 -0.67 -12.89
C ALA A 173 14.60 -0.34 -13.95
N SER A 174 14.62 -1.05 -15.08
CA SER A 174 15.53 -0.75 -16.18
C SER A 174 15.25 0.61 -16.83
N ALA A 175 13.98 0.96 -17.02
CA ALA A 175 13.58 2.24 -17.61
C ALA A 175 13.89 3.45 -16.71
N LEU A 176 13.96 3.23 -15.39
CA LEU A 176 14.19 4.29 -14.41
C LEU A 176 15.64 4.43 -13.95
N ARG A 177 16.56 3.57 -14.44
CA ARG A 177 17.99 3.70 -14.12
C ARG A 177 18.51 5.09 -14.54
N PRO A 178 19.31 5.76 -13.71
CA PRO A 178 20.09 6.91 -14.16
C PRO A 178 21.00 6.47 -15.31
N ALA A 179 21.14 7.33 -16.33
CA ALA A 179 22.10 7.13 -17.41
C ALA A 179 23.55 7.21 -16.90
#